data_AF-A0A533UNJ7-F1
#
_entry.id   AF-A0A533UNJ7-F1
#
_cell.length_a   1.000
_cell.length_b   1.000
_cell.length_c   1.000
_cell.angle_alpha   90.00
_cell.angle_beta   90.00
_cell.angle_gamma   90.00
#
_symmetry.space_group_name_H-M   'P 1'
#
loop_
_entity.id
_entity.type
_entity.pdbx_description
1 polymer ?
#
loop_
_entity_poly.entity_id
_entity_poly.type
_entity_poly.pdbx_seq_one_letter_code
_entity_poly.pdbx_strand_id
1 'polypeptide(L)' 'MQLDTYLSALETKRKSKFLPLSILAKGTPHSADYWGLLARKGRIDAIKEGKTWKTTKQVIETYLTEQT' A
#
# COMPACT_ATOMS: atom_id res chain seq x y z
N MET A 1 14.88 20.51 28.57
CA MET A 1 13.76 20.93 27.69
C MET A 1 14.08 20.47 26.27
N GLN A 2 13.06 19.93 25.58
CA GLN A 2 12.93 19.73 24.13
C GLN A 2 13.96 18.83 23.42
N LEU A 3 13.67 17.53 23.36
CA LEU A 3 14.11 16.70 22.22
C LEU A 3 12.98 15.83 21.65
N ASP A 4 11.87 15.70 22.38
CA ASP A 4 10.74 14.83 22.03
C ASP A 4 9.94 15.29 20.81
N THR A 5 9.98 16.59 20.47
CA THR A 5 9.22 17.15 19.35
C THR A 5 9.79 16.75 17.98
N TYR A 6 11.08 16.44 17.88
CA TYR A 6 11.72 16.19 16.58
C TYR A 6 11.49 14.76 16.06
N LEU A 7 11.25 13.79 16.96
CA LEU A 7 11.13 12.38 16.58
C LEU A 7 9.82 12.08 15.84
N SER A 8 8.74 12.83 16.15
CA SER A 8 7.43 12.60 15.57
C SER A 8 7.34 12.91 14.06
N ALA A 9 8.25 13.73 13.52
CA ALA A 9 8.27 14.07 12.09
C ALA A 9 8.92 12.98 11.21
N LEU A 10 9.76 12.13 11.79
CA LEU A 10 10.51 11.10 11.05
C LEU A 10 9.77 9.75 10.96
N GLU A 11 8.83 9.48 11.87
CA GLU A 11 8.08 8.21 11.88
C GLU A 11 7.08 8.08 10.72
N THR A 12 6.68 9.20 10.10
CA THR A 12 5.77 9.20 8.94
C THR A 12 6.44 8.63 7.68
N LYS A 13 7.77 8.59 7.62
CA LYS A 13 8.51 8.32 6.37
C LYS A 13 8.88 6.86 6.13
N ARG A 14 8.78 5.96 7.13
CA ARG A 14 9.42 4.62 7.05
C ARG A 14 8.55 3.40 7.29
N LYS A 15 7.25 3.57 7.56
CA LYS A 15 6.36 2.41 7.54
C LYS A 15 5.75 2.34 6.15
N SER A 16 6.29 1.46 5.30
CA SER A 16 5.52 0.78 4.27
C SER A 16 4.36 0.06 4.96
N LYS A 17 3.31 0.83 5.31
CA LYS A 17 2.14 0.32 5.98
C LYS A 17 1.39 -0.50 4.94
N PHE A 18 1.25 -1.79 5.19
CA PHE A 18 0.32 -2.62 4.46
C PHE A 18 -1.08 -2.05 4.65
N LEU A 19 -1.59 -1.42 3.60
CA LEU A 19 -2.89 -0.78 3.58
C LEU A 19 -3.86 -1.71 2.87
N PRO A 20 -5.12 -1.77 3.33
CA PRO A 20 -6.15 -2.50 2.60
C PRO A 20 -6.33 -1.87 1.21
N LEU A 21 -6.58 -2.73 0.22
CA LEU A 21 -6.76 -2.30 -1.18
C LEU A 21 -7.86 -1.24 -1.31
N SER A 22 -8.90 -1.31 -0.49
CA SER A 22 -9.98 -0.31 -0.46
C SER A 22 -9.50 1.11 -0.17
N ILE A 23 -8.42 1.27 0.61
CA ILE A 23 -7.83 2.58 0.90
C ILE A 23 -6.90 3.00 -0.24
N LEU A 24 -6.08 2.06 -0.74
CA LEU A 24 -5.13 2.35 -1.82
C LEU A 24 -5.84 2.69 -3.13
N ALA A 25 -6.95 2.01 -3.42
CA ALA A 25 -7.77 2.23 -4.60
C ALA A 25 -8.29 3.67 -4.73
N LYS A 26 -8.55 4.36 -3.60
CA LYS A 26 -9.00 5.76 -3.62
C LYS A 26 -7.96 6.72 -4.22
N GLY A 27 -6.68 6.35 -4.18
CA GLY A 27 -5.58 7.15 -4.73
C GLY A 27 -5.10 6.67 -6.10
N THR A 28 -5.79 5.72 -6.72
CA THR A 28 -5.40 5.12 -8.00
C THR A 28 -6.56 5.14 -8.98
N PRO A 29 -6.30 5.11 -10.30
CA PRO A 29 -7.35 4.99 -11.31
C PRO A 29 -8.08 3.63 -11.29
N HIS A 30 -7.63 2.66 -10.51
CA HIS A 30 -8.22 1.31 -10.43
C HIS A 30 -8.94 1.05 -9.12
N SER A 31 -10.06 0.31 -9.21
CA SER A 31 -10.87 -0.10 -8.06
C SER A 31 -10.16 -1.13 -7.18
N ALA A 32 -10.56 -1.18 -5.91
CA ALA A 32 -10.03 -2.15 -4.94
C ALA A 32 -10.23 -3.61 -5.35
N ASP A 33 -11.32 -3.89 -6.05
CA ASP A 33 -11.64 -5.22 -6.57
C ASP A 33 -10.64 -5.68 -7.64
N TYR A 34 -10.25 -4.77 -8.53
CA TYR A 34 -9.23 -5.02 -9.56
C TYR A 34 -7.87 -5.36 -8.93
N TRP A 35 -7.45 -4.59 -7.94
CA TRP A 35 -6.22 -4.88 -7.20
C TRP A 35 -6.31 -6.21 -6.43
N GLY A 36 -7.47 -6.54 -5.87
CA GLY A 36 -7.73 -7.83 -5.23
C GLY A 36 -7.64 -9.01 -6.21
N LEU A 37 -8.06 -8.81 -7.47
CA LEU A 37 -7.92 -9.78 -8.53
C LEU A 37 -6.45 -9.98 -8.94
N LEU A 38 -5.66 -8.90 -9.03
CA LEU A 38 -4.21 -8.98 -9.28
C LEU A 38 -3.46 -9.70 -8.15
N ALA A 39 -3.82 -9.43 -6.90
CA ALA A 39 -3.26 -10.11 -5.73
C ALA A 39 -3.47 -11.63 -5.80
N ARG A 40 -4.68 -12.08 -6.15
CA ARG A 40 -5.00 -13.51 -6.32
C ARG A 40 -4.26 -14.16 -7.49
N LYS A 41 -4.00 -13.38 -8.55
CA LYS A 41 -3.23 -13.83 -9.72
C LYS A 41 -1.72 -13.85 -9.46
N GLY A 42 -1.23 -13.36 -8.31
CA GLY A 42 0.19 -13.24 -8.02
C GLY A 42 0.91 -12.17 -8.86
N ARG A 43 0.17 -11.19 -9.39
CA ARG A 43 0.73 -10.09 -10.20
C ARG A 43 1.31 -8.95 -9.37
N ILE A 44 0.87 -8.84 -8.12
CA ILE A 44 1.33 -7.85 -7.16
C ILE A 44 1.60 -8.53 -5.82
N ASP A 45 2.58 -8.03 -5.09
CA ASP A 45 2.84 -8.43 -3.71
C ASP A 45 1.73 -7.93 -2.78
N ALA A 46 0.87 -8.84 -2.35
CA ALA A 46 -0.22 -8.56 -1.44
C ALA A 46 -0.33 -9.66 -0.38
N ILE A 47 -0.57 -9.25 0.85
CA ILE A 47 -0.72 -10.13 2.00
C ILE A 47 -2.21 -10.24 2.32
N LYS A 48 -2.69 -11.48 2.47
CA LYS A 48 -4.05 -11.74 2.93
C LYS A 48 -4.07 -11.74 4.46
N GLU A 49 -4.61 -10.68 5.04
CA GLU A 49 -4.80 -10.58 6.50
C GLU A 49 -6.28 -10.85 6.83
N GLY A 50 -6.56 -12.06 7.33
CA GLY A 50 -7.91 -12.54 7.59
C GLY A 50 -8.75 -12.65 6.30
N LYS A 51 -9.76 -11.79 6.16
CA LYS A 51 -10.65 -11.74 4.98
C LYS A 51 -10.27 -10.64 3.98
N THR A 52 -9.29 -9.81 4.30
CA THR A 52 -8.94 -8.62 3.51
C THR A 52 -7.53 -8.74 2.95
N TRP A 53 -7.39 -8.40 1.68
CA TRP A 53 -6.07 -8.28 1.05
C TRP A 53 -5.49 -6.89 1.32
N LYS A 54 -4.22 -6.86 1.73
CA LYS A 54 -3.46 -5.65 2.00
C LYS A 54 -2.21 -5.63 1.15
N THR A 55 -1.86 -4.46 0.63
CA THR A 55 -0.63 -4.27 -0.14
C THR A 55 -0.02 -2.92 0.24
N THR A 56 1.13 -2.60 -0.35
CA THR A 56 1.82 -1.34 -0.10
C THR A 56 1.67 -0.44 -1.32
N LYS A 57 1.60 0.87 -1.10
CA LYS A 57 1.56 1.86 -2.19
C LYS A 57 2.73 1.68 -3.17
N GLN A 58 3.92 1.37 -2.65
CA GLN A 58 5.11 1.09 -3.45
C GLN A 58 4.89 -0.04 -4.46
N VAL A 59 4.23 -1.15 -4.08
CA VAL A 59 3.96 -2.28 -5.00
C VAL A 59 3.06 -1.83 -6.14
N ILE A 60 2.04 -1.03 -5.83
CA ILE A 60 1.14 -0.45 -6.83
C ILE A 60 1.90 0.51 -7.76
N GLU A 61 2.72 1.40 -7.21
CA GLU A 61 3.51 2.35 -8.01
C GLU A 61 4.52 1.63 -8.90
N THR A 62 5.19 0.59 -8.39
CA THR A 62 6.06 -0.29 -9.18
C THR A 62 5.28 -0.97 -10.31
N TYR A 63 4.13 -1.56 -10.02
CA TYR A 63 3.29 -2.21 -11.02
C TYR A 63 2.83 -1.25 -12.13
N LEU A 64 2.42 -0.03 -11.77
CA LEU A 64 2.02 1.01 -12.72
C LEU A 64 3.21 1.47 -13.59
N THR A 65 4.40 1.54 -13.00
CA THR A 65 5.64 1.91 -13.69
C THR A 65 6.09 0.82 -14.65
N GLU A 66 6.00 -0.46 -14.25
CA GLU A 66 6.34 -1.60 -15.11
C GLU A 66 5.35 -1.80 -16.27
N GLN A 67 4.11 -1.31 -16.15
CA GLN A 67 3.10 -1.36 -17.21
C GLN A 67 3.21 -0.23 -18.25
N THR A 68 4.05 0.79 -18.02
CA THR A 68 4.26 1.92 -18.95
C THR A 68 5.49 1.68 -19.82
#